data_AF-A0A258EIT3-F1
#
_entry.id   AF-A0A258EIT3-F1
#
_cell.length_a   1.000
_cell.length_b   1.000
_cell.length_c   1.000
_cell.angle_alpha   90.00
_cell.angle_beta   90.00
_cell.angle_gamma   90.00
#
_symmetry.space_group_name_H-M   'P 1'
#
loop_
_entity.id
_entity.type
_entity.pdbx_description
1 polymer ?
#
loop_
_entity_poly.entity_id
_entity_poly.type
_entity_poly.pdbx_seq_one_letter_code
_entity_poly.pdbx_strand_id
1 'polypeptide(L)' 'MREGKADPSQWKRTMKMLNVYEMLKTAAANYALYRQTRDEIANLPADIALDLGIFPGDAEKIAREAVYGKAA' A
#
# COMPACT_ATOMS: atom_id res chain seq x y z
N MET A 1 39.05 32.59 0.53
CA MET A 1 37.71 31.99 0.32
C MET A 1 37.92 30.61 -0.31
N ARG A 2 37.57 29.52 0.38
CA ARG A 2 37.61 28.16 -0.18
C ARG A 2 36.18 27.65 -0.24
N GLU A 3 35.57 27.69 -1.43
CA GLU A 3 34.31 27.00 -1.68
C GLU A 3 34.57 25.49 -1.58
N GLY A 4 34.17 24.90 -0.46
CA GLY A 4 34.09 23.45 -0.31
C GLY A 4 33.04 22.94 -1.28
N LYS A 5 33.48 22.34 -2.40
CA LYS A 5 32.60 21.60 -3.32
C LYS A 5 31.87 20.53 -2.50
N ALA A 6 30.55 20.61 -2.44
CA ALA A 6 29.72 19.62 -1.76
C ALA A 6 30.05 18.21 -2.29
N ASP A 7 30.37 17.28 -1.39
CA ASP A 7 30.70 15.89 -1.72
C ASP A 7 29.50 15.22 -2.44
N PRO A 8 29.67 14.75 -3.69
CA PRO A 8 28.62 14.09 -4.47
C PRO A 8 28.03 12.83 -3.79
N SER A 9 28.69 12.27 -2.78
CA SER A 9 28.18 11.12 -2.04
C SER A 9 27.03 11.46 -1.09
N GLN A 10 26.98 12.71 -0.59
CA GLN A 10 26.02 13.14 0.42
C GLN A 10 24.60 13.28 -0.15
N TRP A 11 24.46 13.88 -1.34
CA TRP A 11 23.13 14.03 -1.96
C TRP A 11 22.52 12.69 -2.36
N LYS A 12 23.34 11.70 -2.76
CA LYS A 12 22.87 10.33 -3.06
C LYS A 12 22.26 9.66 -1.83
N ARG A 13 22.84 9.86 -0.64
CA ARG A 13 22.33 9.30 0.63
C ARG A 13 21.03 9.96 1.04
N THR A 14 20.96 11.28 1.03
CA THR A 14 19.73 12.02 1.36
C THR A 14 18.60 11.65 0.40
N MET A 15 18.88 11.55 -0.90
CA MET A 15 17.86 11.17 -1.89
C MET A 15 17.41 9.71 -1.73
N LYS A 16 18.32 8.79 -1.36
CA LYS A 16 17.97 7.40 -1.03
C LYS A 16 17.12 7.32 0.24
N MET A 17 17.42 8.11 1.28
CA MET A 17 16.62 8.18 2.51
C MET A 17 15.22 8.74 2.25
N LEU A 18 15.11 9.81 1.45
CA LEU A 18 13.82 10.33 0.99
C LEU A 18 13.02 9.26 0.24
N ASN A 19 13.68 8.46 -0.61
CA ASN A 19 13.03 7.36 -1.32
C ASN A 19 12.54 6.24 -0.37
N VAL A 20 13.33 5.88 0.65
CA VAL A 20 12.90 4.91 1.69
C VAL A 20 11.72 5.44 2.49
N TYR A 21 11.71 6.72 2.84
CA TYR A 21 10.58 7.35 3.53
C TYR A 21 9.30 7.26 2.69
N GLU A 22 9.35 7.64 1.41
CA GLU A 22 8.19 7.56 0.51
C GLU A 22 7.74 6.11 0.29
N MET A 23 8.67 5.17 0.19
CA MET A 23 8.36 3.74 0.09
C MET A 23 7.61 3.24 1.33
N LEU A 24 8.09 3.56 2.54
CA LEU A 24 7.45 3.15 3.79
C LEU A 24 6.09 3.82 3.97
N LYS A 25 5.98 5.11 3.63
CA LYS A 25 4.71 5.85 3.63
C LYS A 25 3.68 5.22 2.69
N THR A 26 4.12 4.87 1.48
CA THR A 26 3.26 4.19 0.49
C THR A 26 2.84 2.80 0.98
N ALA A 27 3.76 2.02 1.54
CA ALA A 27 3.45 0.70 2.08
C ALA A 27 2.44 0.77 3.24
N ALA A 28 2.59 1.73 4.15
CA ALA A 28 1.66 1.93 5.25
C ALA A 28 0.26 2.33 4.76
N ALA A 29 0.17 3.23 3.77
CA ALA A 29 -1.08 3.64 3.16
C ALA A 29 -1.79 2.46 2.47
N ASN A 30 -1.04 1.67 1.69
CA ASN A 30 -1.57 0.48 1.03
C ASN A 30 -2.05 -0.56 2.04
N TYR A 31 -1.30 -0.79 3.13
CA TYR A 31 -1.72 -1.73 4.16
C TYR A 31 -3.00 -1.29 4.87
N ALA A 32 -3.14 0.00 5.16
CA ALA A 32 -4.36 0.56 5.75
C ALA A 32 -5.57 0.34 4.83
N LEU A 33 -5.43 0.65 3.53
CA LEU A 33 -6.47 0.42 2.53
C LEU A 33 -6.83 -1.07 2.41
N TYR A 34 -5.82 -1.95 2.35
CA TYR A 34 -6.03 -3.39 2.29
C TYR A 34 -6.84 -3.91 3.48
N ARG A 35 -6.47 -3.48 4.70
CA ARG A 35 -7.19 -3.86 5.94
C ARG A 35 -8.62 -3.36 5.91
N GLN A 36 -8.83 -2.11 5.53
CA GLN A 36 -10.17 -1.53 5.42
C GLN A 36 -11.02 -2.32 4.42
N THR A 37 -10.55 -2.50 3.19
CA THR A 37 -11.29 -3.22 2.15
C THR A 37 -11.60 -4.66 2.56
N ARG A 38 -10.64 -5.37 3.17
CA ARG A 38 -10.86 -6.73 3.68
C ARG A 38 -11.96 -6.73 4.74
N ASP A 39 -11.89 -5.82 5.70
CA ASP A 39 -12.83 -5.77 6.81
C ASP A 39 -14.23 -5.38 6.33
N GLU A 40 -14.35 -4.47 5.37
CA GLU A 40 -15.63 -4.11 4.74
C GLU A 40 -16.26 -5.31 4.02
N ILE A 41 -15.49 -6.05 3.21
CA ILE A 41 -16.00 -7.22 2.49
C ILE A 41 -16.36 -8.36 3.45
N ALA A 42 -15.50 -8.63 4.44
CA ALA A 42 -15.70 -9.71 5.40
C ALA A 42 -16.93 -9.48 6.29
N ASN A 43 -17.29 -8.22 6.54
CA ASN A 43 -18.45 -7.84 7.34
C ASN A 43 -19.68 -7.47 6.50
N LEU A 44 -19.69 -7.76 5.19
CA LEU A 44 -20.88 -7.53 4.38
C LEU A 44 -22.08 -8.30 4.95
N PRO A 45 -23.25 -7.64 5.09
CA PRO A 45 -24.50 -8.33 5.41
C PRO A 45 -24.77 -9.44 4.37
N ALA A 46 -25.28 -10.58 4.84
CA ALA A 46 -25.42 -11.77 4.01
C ALA A 46 -26.34 -11.55 2.79
N ASP A 47 -27.41 -10.78 2.95
CA ASP A 47 -28.33 -10.37 1.88
C ASP A 47 -27.61 -9.53 0.82
N ILE A 48 -26.83 -8.53 1.24
CA ILE A 48 -26.05 -7.68 0.32
C ILE A 48 -24.95 -8.47 -0.38
N ALA A 49 -24.26 -9.35 0.35
CA ALA A 49 -23.23 -10.22 -0.23
C ALA A 49 -23.82 -11.12 -1.32
N LEU A 50 -25.01 -11.67 -1.10
CA LEU A 50 -25.74 -12.47 -2.08
C LEU A 50 -26.15 -11.65 -3.31
N ASP A 51 -26.70 -10.45 -3.12
CA ASP A 51 -27.12 -9.56 -4.21
C ASP A 51 -25.94 -9.15 -5.10
N LEU A 52 -24.78 -8.90 -4.50
CA LEU A 52 -23.56 -8.53 -5.21
C LEU A 52 -22.81 -9.73 -5.82
N GLY A 53 -23.21 -10.96 -5.48
CA GLY A 53 -22.47 -12.17 -5.86
C GLY A 53 -21.06 -12.22 -5.26
N ILE A 54 -20.87 -11.62 -4.09
CA ILE A 54 -19.59 -11.57 -3.37
C ILE A 54 -19.62 -12.62 -2.27
N PHE A 55 -18.61 -13.50 -2.23
CA PHE A 55 -18.41 -14.40 -1.09
C PHE A 55 -17.52 -13.71 -0.05
N PRO A 56 -18.01 -13.39 1.18
CA PRO A 56 -17.19 -12.71 2.20
C PRO A 56 -15.93 -13.50 2.60
N GLY A 57 -15.92 -14.83 2.42
CA GLY A 57 -14.74 -15.66 2.63
C GLY A 57 -13.57 -15.32 1.69
N ASP A 58 -13.84 -14.70 0.54
CA ASP A 58 -12.81 -14.24 -0.40
C ASP A 58 -12.30 -12.82 -0.11
N ALA A 59 -12.73 -12.19 1.00
CA ALA A 59 -12.36 -10.83 1.37
C ALA A 59 -10.85 -10.56 1.31
N GLU A 60 -10.03 -11.50 1.79
CA GLU A 60 -8.56 -11.37 1.75
C GLU A 60 -8.04 -11.27 0.31
N LYS A 61 -8.50 -12.18 -0.56
CA LYS A 61 -8.09 -12.26 -1.95
C LYS A 61 -8.53 -11.01 -2.70
N ILE A 62 -9.79 -10.61 -2.57
CA ILE A 62 -10.35 -9.44 -3.25
C ILE A 62 -9.61 -8.17 -2.80
N ALA A 63 -9.42 -7.98 -1.49
CA ALA A 63 -8.71 -6.81 -0.97
C ALA A 63 -7.25 -6.76 -1.43
N ARG A 64 -6.58 -7.90 -1.49
CA ARG A 64 -5.19 -7.99 -1.96
C ARG A 64 -5.07 -7.65 -3.44
N GLU A 65 -5.94 -8.20 -4.29
CA GLU A 65 -5.98 -7.90 -5.72
C GLU A 65 -6.33 -6.43 -6.00
N ALA A 66 -7.24 -5.84 -5.21
CA ALA A 66 -7.63 -4.44 -5.36
C ALA A 66 -6.51 -3.45 -5.00
N VAL A 67 -5.70 -3.75 -3.98
CA VAL A 67 -4.66 -2.83 -3.47
C VAL A 67 -3.30 -3.06 -4.11
N TYR A 68 -2.91 -4.32 -4.31
CA TYR A 68 -1.57 -4.68 -4.78
C TYR A 68 -1.55 -5.19 -6.23
N GLY A 69 -2.73 -5.39 -6.85
CA GLY A 69 -2.86 -5.99 -8.17
C GLY A 69 -2.88 -7.53 -8.13
N LYS A 70 -3.16 -8.14 -9.28
CA LYS A 70 -3.09 -9.61 -9.43
C LYS A 70 -1.63 -10.04 -9.49
N ALA A 71 -1.30 -11.15 -8.82
CA ALA A 71 -0.05 -11.85 -9.10
C ALA A 71 -0.11 -12.33 -10.56
N ALA A 72 0.84 -11.88 -11.38
CA ALA A 72 1.00 -12.32 -12.77
C ALA A 72 1.50 -13.76 -12.84
#